data_AF-A0A0Q0C4M2-F1
#
_entry.id   AF-A0A0Q0C4M2-F1
#
_cell.length_a   1.000
_cell.length_b   1.000
_cell.length_c   1.000
_cell.angle_alpha   90.00
_cell.angle_beta   90.00
_cell.angle_gamma   90.00
#
_symmetry.space_group_name_H-M   'P 1'
#
loop_
_entity.id
_entity.type
_entity.pdbx_description
1 polymer ?
#
loop_
_entity_poly.entity_id
_entity_poly.type
_entity_poly.pdbx_seq_one_letter_code
_entity_poly.pdbx_strand_id
1 'polypeptide(L)'
;MNTSFPLLFVSHGAPMFAIEPGLAGKHLAEVGSELPRPDAIVILSPHWMTHGEIGVTGSIAPSTIHDFGGFPDALYQIRYPAPGAPALAEKIVDMLHASGWKSSLNASRGLDHGAWVPLLYLAPDADIPVVQVSMPASLDAREACKLGQALKPLRDMNVLIVASGSLTHNLYEFRGAMPHGAQYVKDFAA
;
A
#
# COMPACT_ATOMS: atom_id res chain seq x y z
N MET A 1 13.91 25.28 -4.81
CA MET A 1 12.98 24.72 -3.81
C MET A 1 13.03 23.22 -3.98
N ASN A 2 13.43 22.47 -2.95
CA ASN A 2 13.44 21.01 -3.03
C ASN A 2 11.99 20.55 -2.93
N THR A 3 11.36 20.19 -4.05
CA THR A 3 9.97 19.74 -4.05
C THR A 3 9.96 18.26 -3.66
N SER A 4 9.65 17.97 -2.39
CA SER A 4 9.45 16.59 -1.92
C SER A 4 8.35 15.91 -2.75
N PHE A 5 8.56 14.65 -3.11
CA PHE A 5 7.58 13.84 -3.85
C PHE A 5 6.24 13.80 -3.11
N PRO A 6 5.08 13.76 -3.78
CA PRO A 6 3.79 13.61 -3.09
C PRO A 6 3.67 12.29 -2.30
N LEU A 7 2.68 12.24 -1.41
CA LEU A 7 2.25 11.04 -0.70
C LEU A 7 0.77 10.83 -1.03
N LEU A 8 0.37 9.57 -1.18
CA LEU A 8 -1.01 9.19 -1.47
C LEU A 8 -1.56 8.29 -0.38
N PHE A 9 -2.81 8.53 0.01
CA PHE A 9 -3.65 7.52 0.66
C PHE A 9 -4.64 7.00 -0.38
N VAL A 10 -4.65 5.68 -0.61
CA VAL A 10 -5.53 5.04 -1.60
C VAL A 10 -6.45 4.05 -0.89
N SER A 11 -7.76 4.25 -1.04
CA SER A 11 -8.72 3.23 -0.64
C SER A 11 -8.67 2.08 -1.64
N HIS A 12 -8.10 0.94 -1.25
CA HIS A 12 -7.96 -0.22 -2.14
C HIS A 12 -9.21 -1.11 -2.17
N GLY A 13 -10.16 -0.89 -1.26
CA GLY A 13 -11.46 -1.55 -1.24
C GLY A 13 -11.38 -3.06 -1.05
N ALA A 14 -12.35 -3.78 -1.62
CA ALA A 14 -12.31 -5.24 -1.72
C ALA A 14 -11.43 -5.68 -2.92
N PRO A 15 -10.95 -6.93 -2.95
CA PRO A 15 -10.19 -7.48 -4.09
C PRO A 15 -10.83 -7.25 -5.47
N MET A 16 -12.16 -7.17 -5.55
CA MET A 16 -12.89 -6.85 -6.78
C MET A 16 -12.44 -5.53 -7.43
N PHE A 17 -11.90 -4.57 -6.68
CA PHE A 17 -11.37 -3.32 -7.24
C PHE A 17 -10.32 -3.55 -8.36
N ALA A 18 -9.60 -4.67 -8.33
CA ALA A 18 -8.64 -5.02 -9.37
C ALA A 18 -9.27 -5.27 -10.75
N ILE A 19 -10.55 -5.65 -10.80
CA ILE A 19 -11.28 -5.96 -12.05
C ILE A 19 -12.55 -5.12 -12.25
N GLU A 20 -13.05 -4.51 -11.19
CA GLU A 20 -14.23 -3.63 -11.14
C GLU A 20 -13.90 -2.31 -10.41
N PRO A 21 -12.99 -1.48 -10.95
CA PRO A 21 -12.50 -0.28 -10.26
C PRO A 21 -13.50 0.87 -10.14
N GLY A 22 -14.55 0.86 -10.96
CA GLY A 22 -15.47 1.98 -11.14
C GLY A 22 -14.75 3.30 -11.42
N LEU A 23 -15.30 4.41 -10.91
CA LEU A 23 -14.71 5.74 -11.06
C LEU A 23 -13.40 5.91 -10.30
N ALA A 24 -13.22 5.19 -9.19
CA ALA A 24 -12.07 5.34 -8.33
C ALA A 24 -10.78 4.85 -9.01
N GLY A 25 -10.79 3.71 -9.73
CA GLY A 25 -9.60 3.31 -10.50
C GLY A 25 -9.33 4.20 -11.70
N LYS A 26 -10.37 4.79 -12.33
CA LYS A 26 -10.18 5.80 -13.38
C LYS A 26 -9.42 7.02 -12.84
N HIS A 27 -9.88 7.61 -11.74
CA HIS A 27 -9.22 8.76 -11.12
C HIS A 27 -7.81 8.40 -10.61
N LEU A 28 -7.62 7.18 -10.09
CA LEU A 28 -6.31 6.73 -9.65
C LEU A 28 -5.31 6.62 -10.81
N ALA A 29 -5.77 6.18 -12.00
CA ALA A 29 -4.96 6.16 -13.21
C ALA A 29 -4.64 7.57 -13.73
N GLU A 30 -5.61 8.50 -13.67
CA GLU A 30 -5.39 9.91 -14.01
C GLU A 30 -4.30 10.51 -13.09
N VAL A 31 -4.42 10.31 -11.77
CA VAL A 31 -3.38 10.71 -10.81
C VAL A 31 -2.03 10.08 -11.16
N GLY A 32 -1.99 8.78 -11.45
CA GLY A 32 -0.76 8.09 -11.86
C GLY A 32 -0.09 8.73 -13.08
N SER A 33 -0.88 9.14 -14.07
CA SER A 33 -0.39 9.77 -15.30
C SER A 33 0.12 11.21 -15.13
N GLU A 34 -0.37 11.92 -14.11
CA GLU A 34 0.02 13.31 -13.82
C GLU A 34 1.24 13.41 -12.91
N LEU A 35 1.56 12.34 -12.17
CA LEU A 35 2.69 12.32 -11.27
C LEU A 35 4.02 12.31 -12.04
N PRO A 36 5.05 13.04 -11.56
CA PRO A 36 6.40 12.79 -12.04
C PRO A 36 6.78 11.35 -11.75
N ARG A 37 7.67 10.74 -12.55
CA ARG A 37 8.07 9.35 -12.33
C ARG A 37 8.94 9.24 -11.05
N PRO A 38 8.54 8.45 -10.04
CA PRO A 38 9.38 8.20 -8.88
C PRO A 38 10.49 7.20 -9.17
N ASP A 39 11.56 7.23 -8.38
CA ASP A 39 12.64 6.23 -8.44
C ASP A 39 12.21 4.88 -7.84
N ALA A 40 11.27 4.93 -6.89
CA ALA A 40 10.65 3.76 -6.26
C ALA A 40 9.32 4.12 -5.60
N ILE A 41 8.53 3.09 -5.30
CA ILE A 41 7.29 3.19 -4.52
C ILE A 41 7.50 2.46 -3.18
N VAL A 42 7.21 3.14 -2.09
CA VAL A 42 7.11 2.52 -0.75
C VAL A 42 5.64 2.44 -0.38
N ILE A 43 5.14 1.22 -0.23
CA ILE A 43 3.72 0.96 0.02
C ILE A 43 3.48 0.34 1.39
N LEU A 44 2.50 0.88 2.12
CA LEU A 44 2.03 0.36 3.40
C LEU A 44 0.63 -0.19 3.20
N SER A 45 0.40 -1.43 3.60
CA SER A 45 -0.88 -2.13 3.44
C SER A 45 -1.28 -2.80 4.76
N PRO A 46 -2.55 -2.67 5.20
CA PRO A 46 -3.05 -3.32 6.41
C PRO A 46 -3.11 -4.85 6.30
N HIS A 47 -2.89 -5.44 5.12
CA HIS A 47 -2.83 -6.89 4.95
C HIS A 47 -1.48 -7.50 5.32
N TRP A 48 -0.50 -6.67 5.65
CA TRP A 48 0.72 -7.11 6.30
C TRP A 48 0.88 -6.45 7.66
N MET A 49 0.20 -7.02 8.65
CA MET A 49 0.38 -6.64 10.05
C MET A 49 1.42 -7.54 10.74
N THR A 50 2.35 -6.94 11.48
CA THR A 50 3.40 -7.68 12.21
C THR A 50 3.35 -7.43 13.71
N HIS A 51 3.69 -8.44 14.50
CA HIS A 51 3.88 -8.32 15.94
C HIS A 51 5.39 -8.23 16.24
N GLY A 52 5.82 -7.19 16.96
CA GLY A 52 7.22 -6.98 17.30
C GLY A 52 7.94 -6.07 16.29
N GLU A 53 8.57 -6.64 15.27
CA GLU A 53 9.37 -5.88 14.30
C GLU A 53 8.55 -5.47 13.07
N ILE A 54 8.84 -4.28 12.54
CA ILE A 54 8.35 -3.85 11.23
C ILE A 54 9.13 -4.61 10.15
N GLY A 55 8.42 -5.35 9.30
CA GLY A 55 8.99 -6.03 8.15
C GLY A 55 9.10 -5.09 6.95
N VAL A 56 10.18 -5.19 6.20
CA VAL A 56 10.37 -4.48 4.92
C VAL A 56 10.72 -5.50 3.85
N THR A 57 10.04 -5.52 2.70
CA THR A 57 10.33 -6.50 1.64
C THR A 57 11.75 -6.30 1.09
N GLY A 58 12.57 -7.35 1.10
CA GLY A 58 13.97 -7.32 0.66
C GLY A 58 14.25 -8.06 -0.64
N SER A 59 13.23 -8.64 -1.30
CA SER A 59 13.41 -9.37 -2.57
C SER A 59 13.70 -8.41 -3.72
N ILE A 60 14.52 -8.84 -4.70
CA ILE A 60 14.68 -8.15 -6.00
C ILE A 60 13.47 -8.32 -6.93
N ALA A 61 12.63 -9.32 -6.67
CA ALA A 61 11.46 -9.69 -7.46
C ALA A 61 10.39 -10.23 -6.51
N PRO A 62 9.67 -9.35 -5.77
CA PRO A 62 8.61 -9.78 -4.87
C PRO A 62 7.49 -10.48 -5.65
N SER A 63 7.00 -11.60 -5.12
CA SER A 63 5.87 -12.32 -5.72
C SER A 63 4.56 -11.56 -5.51
N THR A 64 3.57 -11.78 -6.38
CA THR A 64 2.19 -11.33 -6.14
C THR A 64 1.49 -12.30 -5.18
N ILE A 65 1.06 -11.82 -4.02
CA ILE A 65 0.32 -12.58 -3.01
C ILE A 65 -1.18 -12.38 -3.20
N HIS A 66 -1.93 -13.48 -3.18
CA HIS A 66 -3.40 -13.49 -3.15
C HIS A 66 -3.85 -13.92 -1.75
N ASP A 67 -3.94 -12.94 -0.86
CA ASP A 67 -4.25 -13.08 0.57
C ASP A 67 -5.76 -12.99 0.86
N PHE A 68 -6.59 -13.30 -0.13
CA PHE A 68 -8.06 -13.28 -0.05
C PHE A 68 -8.68 -14.58 -0.56
N GLY A 69 -9.90 -14.86 -0.10
CA GLY A 69 -10.66 -16.09 -0.39
C GLY A 69 -12.11 -15.81 -0.83
N GLY A 70 -12.66 -16.68 -1.67
CA GLY A 70 -14.07 -16.65 -2.08
C GLY A 70 -14.39 -15.62 -3.16
N PHE A 71 -13.40 -15.26 -3.98
CA PHE A 71 -13.55 -14.32 -5.10
C PHE A 71 -13.42 -15.03 -6.46
N PRO A 72 -13.80 -14.41 -7.59
CA PRO A 72 -13.69 -15.01 -8.91
C PRO A 72 -12.25 -15.41 -9.31
N ASP A 73 -12.12 -16.49 -10.10
CA ASP A 73 -10.83 -17.03 -10.57
C ASP A 73 -9.93 -16.01 -11.26
N ALA A 74 -10.53 -15.06 -11.99
CA ALA A 74 -9.81 -13.99 -12.68
C ALA A 74 -8.86 -13.23 -11.74
N LEU A 75 -9.24 -13.02 -10.48
CA LEU A 75 -8.41 -12.32 -9.49
C LEU A 75 -7.15 -13.10 -9.13
N TYR A 76 -7.22 -14.44 -9.07
CA TYR A 76 -6.08 -15.30 -8.74
C TYR A 76 -5.08 -15.44 -9.90
N GLN A 77 -5.46 -15.02 -11.11
CA GLN A 77 -4.58 -14.99 -12.28
C GLN A 77 -3.81 -13.68 -12.41
N ILE A 78 -4.20 -12.64 -11.68
CA ILE A 78 -3.51 -11.34 -11.74
C ILE A 78 -2.10 -11.47 -11.22
N ARG A 79 -1.16 -10.82 -11.90
CA ARG A 79 0.22 -10.65 -11.46
C ARG A 79 0.59 -9.18 -11.56
N TYR A 80 1.38 -8.71 -10.61
CA TYR A 80 1.96 -7.38 -10.60
C TYR A 80 3.47 -7.53 -10.39
N PRO A 81 4.24 -7.72 -11.47
CA PRO A 81 5.64 -8.16 -11.40
C PRO A 81 6.61 -6.99 -11.23
N ALA A 82 6.30 -6.06 -10.32
CA ALA A 82 7.20 -4.93 -10.07
C ALA A 82 8.54 -5.41 -9.50
N PRO A 83 9.68 -4.82 -9.94
CA PRO A 83 10.96 -5.12 -9.34
C PRO A 83 10.96 -4.68 -7.88
N GLY A 84 11.75 -5.34 -7.04
CA GLY A 84 12.02 -4.84 -5.70
C GLY A 84 13.23 -3.90 -5.68
N ALA A 85 13.45 -3.23 -4.55
CA ALA A 85 14.60 -2.34 -4.34
C ALA A 85 15.34 -2.67 -3.03
N PRO A 86 16.16 -3.74 -2.96
CA PRO A 86 16.81 -4.16 -1.70
C PRO A 86 17.65 -3.07 -1.03
N ALA A 87 18.39 -2.27 -1.82
CA ALA A 87 19.18 -1.16 -1.28
C ALA A 87 18.31 -0.05 -0.65
N LEU A 88 17.10 0.18 -1.19
CA LEU A 88 16.13 1.08 -0.57
C LEU A 88 15.52 0.44 0.68
N ALA A 89 15.22 -0.85 0.64
CA ALA A 89 14.70 -1.59 1.77
C ALA A 89 15.66 -1.54 2.98
N GLU A 90 16.97 -1.71 2.76
CA GLU A 90 18.00 -1.54 3.78
C GLU A 90 17.98 -0.13 4.39
N LYS A 91 17.93 0.91 3.55
CA LYS A 91 17.82 2.30 4.01
C LYS A 91 16.56 2.55 4.84
N ILE A 92 15.43 1.94 4.47
CA ILE A 92 14.18 2.06 5.23
C ILE A 92 14.33 1.42 6.60
N VAL A 93 14.96 0.24 6.69
CA VAL A 93 15.27 -0.42 7.98
C VAL A 93 16.13 0.49 8.86
N ASP A 94 17.19 1.07 8.31
CA ASP A 94 18.07 2.00 9.02
C ASP A 94 17.32 3.25 9.52
N MET A 95 16.46 3.83 8.67
CA MET A 95 15.63 4.99 9.03
C MET A 95 14.65 4.68 10.17
N LEU A 96 14.04 3.49 10.12
CA LEU A 96 13.13 3.01 11.16
C LEU A 96 13.88 2.80 12.48
N HIS A 97 15.06 2.17 12.45
CA HIS A 97 15.93 2.00 13.63
C HIS A 97 16.33 3.34 14.24
N ALA A 98 16.77 4.29 13.42
CA ALA A 98 17.13 5.63 13.85
C ALA A 98 15.96 6.39 14.51
N SER A 99 14.72 6.02 14.17
CA SER A 99 13.48 6.57 14.72
C SER A 99 12.93 5.77 15.91
N GLY A 100 13.67 4.77 16.41
CA GLY A 100 13.31 3.96 17.58
C GLY A 100 12.41 2.75 17.28
N TRP A 101 12.15 2.44 16.01
CA TRP A 101 11.40 1.25 15.61
C TRP A 101 12.32 0.05 15.47
N LYS A 102 11.89 -1.13 15.96
CA LYS A 102 12.53 -2.39 15.54
C LYS A 102 12.03 -2.76 14.16
N SER A 103 12.95 -3.04 13.23
CA SER A 103 12.59 -3.43 11.87
C SER A 103 13.60 -4.40 11.28
N SER A 104 13.17 -5.19 10.30
CA SER A 104 14.01 -6.17 9.62
C SER A 104 13.57 -6.40 8.18
N LEU A 105 14.52 -6.82 7.34
CA LEU A 105 14.23 -7.24 5.97
C LEU A 105 13.51 -8.60 5.98
N ASN A 106 12.52 -8.72 5.10
CA ASN A 106 11.89 -9.98 4.77
C ASN A 106 12.15 -10.30 3.29
N ALA A 107 13.09 -11.20 3.04
CA ALA A 107 13.51 -11.56 1.69
C ALA A 107 12.48 -12.43 0.93
N SER A 108 11.52 -13.05 1.61
CA SER A 108 10.54 -13.97 1.02
C SER A 108 9.14 -13.38 0.89
N ARG A 109 8.84 -12.26 1.57
CA ARG A 109 7.54 -11.59 1.48
C ARG A 109 7.36 -10.95 0.09
N GLY A 110 6.28 -11.35 -0.57
CA GLY A 110 5.75 -10.69 -1.77
C GLY A 110 4.79 -9.54 -1.45
N LEU A 111 4.20 -8.95 -2.49
CA LEU A 111 3.22 -7.88 -2.40
C LEU A 111 1.82 -8.47 -2.19
N ASP A 112 1.11 -8.06 -1.13
CA ASP A 112 -0.31 -8.43 -0.93
C ASP A 112 -1.28 -7.57 -1.73
N HIS A 113 -2.56 -7.96 -1.75
CA HIS A 113 -3.53 -7.27 -2.59
C HIS A 113 -3.75 -5.81 -2.20
N GLY A 114 -3.65 -5.46 -0.93
CA GLY A 114 -3.69 -4.05 -0.54
C GLY A 114 -2.51 -3.27 -1.11
N ALA A 115 -1.39 -3.92 -1.44
CA ALA A 115 -0.29 -3.30 -2.15
C ALA A 115 -0.49 -3.28 -3.67
N TRP A 116 -0.68 -4.43 -4.33
CA TRP A 116 -0.68 -4.47 -5.79
C TRP A 116 -1.97 -3.95 -6.45
N VAL A 117 -3.11 -3.98 -5.76
CA VAL A 117 -4.40 -3.52 -6.33
C VAL A 117 -4.40 -2.02 -6.67
N PRO A 118 -4.00 -1.10 -5.77
CA PRO A 118 -3.82 0.30 -6.12
C PRO A 118 -2.84 0.51 -7.28
N LEU A 119 -1.75 -0.26 -7.30
CA LEU A 119 -0.66 -0.07 -8.24
C LEU A 119 -1.02 -0.50 -9.67
N LEU A 120 -1.97 -1.43 -9.84
CA LEU A 120 -2.53 -1.75 -11.16
C LEU A 120 -3.07 -0.51 -11.89
N TYR A 121 -3.52 0.52 -11.17
CA TYR A 121 -4.04 1.75 -11.76
C TYR A 121 -3.04 2.90 -11.63
N LEU A 122 -2.37 3.01 -10.50
CA LEU A 122 -1.43 4.11 -10.25
C LEU A 122 -0.13 3.98 -11.07
N ALA A 123 0.35 2.76 -11.31
CA ALA A 123 1.59 2.45 -12.01
C ALA A 123 1.46 1.15 -12.85
N PRO A 124 0.57 1.12 -13.86
CA PRO A 124 0.12 -0.10 -14.53
C PRO A 124 1.24 -0.90 -15.21
N ASP A 125 2.31 -0.25 -15.64
CA ASP A 125 3.42 -0.90 -16.35
C ASP A 125 4.29 -1.78 -15.44
N ALA A 126 4.12 -1.70 -14.11
CA ALA A 126 4.87 -2.45 -13.11
C ALA A 126 6.41 -2.36 -13.29
N ASP A 127 6.89 -1.23 -13.77
CA ASP A 127 8.29 -0.99 -14.13
C ASP A 127 9.04 -0.10 -13.12
N ILE A 128 8.32 0.39 -12.10
CA ILE A 128 8.87 1.14 -10.96
C ILE A 128 9.14 0.16 -9.81
N PRO A 129 10.32 0.20 -9.18
CA PRO A 129 10.61 -0.64 -8.02
C PRO A 129 9.65 -0.41 -6.85
N VAL A 130 9.16 -1.50 -6.24
CA VAL A 130 8.24 -1.46 -5.09
C VAL A 130 8.87 -2.10 -3.87
N VAL A 131 8.81 -1.39 -2.75
CA VAL A 131 9.11 -1.92 -1.42
C VAL A 131 7.85 -1.83 -0.57
N GLN A 132 7.42 -2.95 -0.02
CA GLN A 132 6.33 -2.95 0.95
C GLN A 132 6.89 -2.88 2.37
N VAL A 133 6.24 -2.08 3.22
CA VAL A 133 6.54 -1.97 4.66
C VAL A 133 5.31 -2.45 5.43
N SER A 134 5.52 -3.33 6.41
CA SER A 134 4.45 -3.85 7.26
C SER A 134 3.93 -2.80 8.24
N MET A 135 2.74 -3.03 8.77
CA MET A 135 2.17 -2.22 9.83
C MET A 135 2.27 -2.96 11.17
N PRO A 136 2.77 -2.33 12.25
CA PRO A 136 2.63 -2.89 13.59
C PRO A 136 1.17 -3.25 13.91
N ALA A 137 0.92 -4.46 14.41
CA ALA A 137 -0.44 -4.89 14.71
C ALA A 137 -1.10 -4.09 15.85
N SER A 138 -0.28 -3.49 16.71
CA SER A 138 -0.69 -2.65 17.83
C SER A 138 -0.72 -1.15 17.50
N LEU A 139 -0.64 -0.78 16.22
CA LEU A 139 -0.56 0.62 15.81
C LEU A 139 -1.83 1.38 16.22
N ASP A 140 -1.67 2.44 17.00
CA ASP A 140 -2.72 3.44 17.24
C ASP A 140 -2.47 4.69 16.38
N ALA A 141 -3.35 5.69 16.45
CA ALA A 141 -3.23 6.91 15.66
C ALA A 141 -1.92 7.70 15.93
N ARG A 142 -1.43 7.68 17.18
CA ARG A 142 -0.20 8.38 17.56
C ARG A 142 1.02 7.65 16.99
N GLU A 143 1.05 6.34 17.14
CA GLU A 143 2.11 5.49 16.61
C GLU A 143 2.11 5.48 15.07
N ALA A 144 0.94 5.51 14.43
CA ALA A 144 0.81 5.70 12.98
C ALA A 144 1.44 7.02 12.52
N CYS A 145 1.18 8.12 13.23
CA CYS A 145 1.78 9.41 12.95
C CYS A 145 3.31 9.37 13.09
N LYS A 146 3.83 8.73 14.15
CA LYS A 146 5.28 8.55 14.34
C LYS A 146 5.92 7.70 13.25
N LEU A 147 5.26 6.62 12.82
CA LEU A 147 5.73 5.82 11.68
C LEU A 147 5.78 6.66 10.40
N GLY A 148 4.75 7.45 10.13
CA GLY A 148 4.74 8.39 9.00
C GLY A 148 5.87 9.43 9.08
N GLN A 149 6.19 9.94 10.28
CA GLN A 149 7.31 10.85 10.50
C GLN A 149 8.67 10.18 10.20
N ALA A 150 8.84 8.92 10.60
CA ALA A 150 10.05 8.14 10.32
C ALA A 150 10.27 7.92 8.81
N LEU A 151 9.18 7.74 8.05
CA LEU A 151 9.22 7.48 6.60
C LEU A 151 9.21 8.75 5.74
N LYS A 152 8.83 9.90 6.30
CA LYS A 152 8.75 11.18 5.59
C LYS A 152 9.99 11.53 4.73
N PRO A 153 11.25 11.29 5.17
CA PRO A 153 12.43 11.64 4.39
C PRO A 153 12.54 10.93 3.02
N LEU A 154 11.86 9.81 2.81
CA LEU A 154 11.81 9.11 1.51
C LEU A 154 11.29 10.04 0.40
N ARG A 155 10.39 10.96 0.73
CA ARG A 155 9.84 11.93 -0.22
C ARG A 155 10.91 12.85 -0.82
N ASP A 156 11.99 13.12 -0.09
CA ASP A 156 13.11 13.94 -0.56
C ASP A 156 14.09 13.12 -1.42
N MET A 157 13.88 11.80 -1.53
CA MET A 157 14.66 10.85 -2.33
C MET A 157 13.93 10.42 -3.61
N ASN A 158 12.97 11.22 -4.10
CA ASN A 158 12.14 10.89 -5.25
C ASN A 158 11.35 9.57 -5.10
N VAL A 159 11.02 9.18 -3.86
CA VAL A 159 10.23 7.99 -3.55
C VAL A 159 8.77 8.37 -3.31
N LEU A 160 7.87 7.71 -4.02
CA LEU A 160 6.43 7.82 -3.80
C LEU A 160 6.03 6.94 -2.61
N ILE A 161 5.45 7.56 -1.58
CA ILE A 161 4.85 6.82 -0.47
C ILE A 161 3.35 6.62 -0.75
N VAL A 162 2.90 5.37 -0.75
CA VAL A 162 1.49 4.98 -0.88
C VAL A 162 1.04 4.31 0.40
N ALA A 163 0.13 4.92 1.13
CA ALA A 163 -0.60 4.24 2.19
C ALA A 163 -1.90 3.69 1.60
N SER A 164 -2.08 2.38 1.60
CA SER A 164 -3.32 1.77 1.14
C SER A 164 -4.20 1.39 2.33
N GLY A 165 -5.52 1.41 2.14
CA GLY A 165 -6.46 1.01 3.18
C GLY A 165 -7.91 1.23 2.77
N SER A 166 -8.72 1.66 3.72
CA SER A 166 -10.06 2.19 3.46
C SER A 166 -10.45 3.16 4.55
N LEU A 167 -11.21 4.22 4.21
CA LEU A 167 -11.80 5.10 5.23
C LEU A 167 -12.79 4.32 6.11
N THR A 168 -13.58 3.44 5.51
CA THR A 168 -14.51 2.55 6.22
C THR A 168 -14.34 1.12 5.72
N HIS A 169 -14.27 0.14 6.61
CA HIS A 169 -13.99 -1.25 6.23
C HIS A 169 -14.87 -2.26 6.98
N ASN A 170 -16.09 -2.46 6.48
CA ASN A 170 -17.03 -3.49 6.96
C ASN A 170 -17.45 -4.42 5.81
N LEU A 171 -16.66 -5.48 5.59
CA LEU A 171 -16.90 -6.42 4.48
C LEU A 171 -18.18 -7.27 4.65
N TYR A 172 -18.68 -7.42 5.88
CA TYR A 172 -19.94 -8.14 6.12
C TYR A 172 -21.13 -7.38 5.53
N GLU A 173 -21.19 -6.07 5.73
CA GLU A 173 -22.22 -5.23 5.11
C GLU A 173 -22.03 -5.08 3.61
N PHE A 174 -20.79 -5.02 3.12
CA PHE A 174 -20.51 -5.01 1.67
C PHE A 174 -21.02 -6.27 0.96
N ARG A 175 -20.89 -7.45 1.59
CA ARG A 175 -21.40 -8.72 1.05
C ARG A 175 -22.91 -8.91 1.23
N GLY A 176 -23.54 -8.13 2.11
CA GLY A 176 -24.98 -8.15 2.33
C GLY A 176 -25.74 -7.33 1.28
N ALA A 177 -27.05 -7.52 1.18
CA ALA A 177 -27.94 -6.71 0.34
C ALA A 177 -28.21 -5.31 0.93
N MET A 178 -27.29 -4.77 1.74
CA MET A 178 -27.45 -3.44 2.33
C MET A 178 -27.20 -2.37 1.26
N PRO A 179 -28.05 -1.32 1.17
CA PRO A 179 -27.83 -0.24 0.22
C PRO A 179 -26.48 0.45 0.48
N HIS A 180 -25.72 0.70 -0.60
CA HIS A 180 -24.52 1.53 -0.52
C HIS A 180 -24.84 2.90 0.11
N GLY A 181 -23.98 3.35 1.03
CA GLY A 181 -24.10 4.68 1.64
C GLY A 181 -25.03 4.72 2.86
N ALA A 182 -24.96 3.71 3.73
CA ALA A 182 -25.57 3.75 5.05
C ALA A 182 -25.21 5.07 5.78
N GLN A 183 -26.15 5.65 6.51
CA GLN A 183 -25.98 6.99 7.09
C GLN A 183 -24.75 7.07 8.01
N TYR A 184 -24.49 6.03 8.80
CA TYR A 184 -23.31 5.99 9.68
C TYR A 184 -21.98 6.04 8.90
N VAL A 185 -21.93 5.50 7.68
CA VAL A 185 -20.74 5.58 6.80
C VAL A 185 -20.52 7.02 6.35
N LYS A 186 -21.61 7.73 6.01
CA LYS A 186 -21.55 9.15 5.65
C LYS A 186 -21.14 10.00 6.84
N ASP A 187 -21.71 9.75 8.01
CA ASP A 187 -21.41 10.48 9.25
C ASP A 187 -19.95 10.27 9.68
N PHE A 188 -19.39 9.08 9.48
CA PHE A 188 -17.99 8.79 9.77
C PHE A 188 -17.02 9.46 8.77
N ALA A 189 -17.44 9.62 7.51
CA ALA A 189 -16.60 10.15 6.43
C ALA A 189 -16.74 11.67 6.21
N ALA A 190 -17.70 12.32 6.89
CA ALA A 190 -17.94 13.77 6.84
C ALA A 190 -16.90 14.56 7.66
#